data_AF-A0AAV2HUD0-F1
#
_entry.id   AF-A0AAV2HUD0-F1
#
_cell.length_a   1.000
_cell.length_b   1.000
_cell.length_c   1.000
_cell.angle_alpha   90.00
_cell.angle_beta   90.00
_cell.angle_gamma   90.00
#
_symmetry.space_group_name_H-M   'P 1'
#
loop_
_entity.id
_entity.type
_entity.pdbx_description
1 polymer ?
#
loop_
_entity_poly.entity_id
_entity_poly.type
_entity_poly.pdbx_seq_one_letter_code
_entity_poly.pdbx_strand_id
1 'polypeptide(L)'
;MDYTNLNRAQLSFDYLHTNSTTHEFLFGALAELLDNARDASATKMNIFTIKNEALRGGYILCFLDDGEGMDPVETASIVTFGKSNKKSDDLHQIGMYGNGLKSGSMRIGNDLMLFTKKGDTRSCLFLSRTFHEEENIDEVIVPIPSFEACSQKPKMADVKLKEKHELEMEIILKYSPFKSKEDFFTQFDRIEGQSGTLVMVYNLKLLDSGDTELDFITDSTDIILANPSSHDFDSDEGLMPERKSFRAYAAILYMDPRMRIYLQNKKVRTKRLACTLYKSKIYKYSSNRFKTRAENEAKRAIDEALSAENKAREAESKAKNLETKVGSSTNKEQRAALRKAQNYAAECRGNAQIKRQMAERKTKSLKEPKTLNLIFGLNLENRSHDGVFVYNCSRLIKMYEKVGPQNEGGV
;
A
#
# COMPACT_ATOMS: atom_id res chain seq x y z
N MET A 1 34.98 0.69 -3.46
CA MET A 1 35.06 1.23 -2.07
C MET A 1 34.11 0.41 -1.23
N ASP A 2 34.58 -0.08 -0.10
CA ASP A 2 33.77 -0.81 0.85
C ASP A 2 33.16 0.17 1.86
N TYR A 3 31.83 0.12 2.02
CA TYR A 3 31.07 1.00 2.89
C TYR A 3 30.48 0.26 4.10
N THR A 4 30.87 -1.00 4.34
CA THR A 4 30.40 -1.83 5.45
C THR A 4 30.64 -1.19 6.81
N ASN A 5 31.77 -0.49 6.97
CA ASN A 5 32.16 0.17 8.23
C ASN A 5 31.55 1.57 8.42
N LEU A 6 30.68 2.03 7.51
CA LEU A 6 30.02 3.33 7.66
C LEU A 6 28.70 3.18 8.43
N ASN A 7 28.42 4.15 9.30
CA ASN A 7 27.18 4.21 10.06
C ASN A 7 25.95 4.15 9.13
N ARG A 8 24.90 3.48 9.61
CA ARG A 8 23.61 3.37 8.92
C ARG A 8 22.56 4.10 9.72
N ALA A 9 21.66 4.79 9.02
CA ALA A 9 20.44 5.27 9.64
C ALA A 9 19.63 4.05 10.08
N GLN A 10 19.21 4.04 11.34
CA GLN A 10 18.38 3.00 11.94
C GLN A 10 17.04 3.62 12.35
N LEU A 11 16.03 2.76 12.50
CA LEU A 11 14.73 3.15 12.99
C LEU A 11 14.61 2.68 14.43
N SER A 12 14.36 3.61 15.34
CA SER A 12 13.99 3.28 16.70
C SER A 12 12.54 2.83 16.76
N PHE A 13 12.23 2.05 17.79
CA PHE A 13 10.88 1.68 18.17
C PHE A 13 9.93 2.89 18.24
N ASP A 14 10.36 4.00 18.85
CA ASP A 14 9.57 5.23 18.98
C ASP A 14 9.19 5.86 17.64
N TYR A 15 9.97 5.59 16.58
CA TYR A 15 9.63 6.08 15.25
C TYR A 15 8.30 5.51 14.75
N LEU A 16 7.89 4.31 15.19
CA LEU A 16 6.56 3.76 14.85
C LEU A 16 5.43 4.66 15.36
N HIS A 17 5.60 5.26 16.54
CA HIS A 17 4.64 6.23 17.07
C HIS A 17 4.70 7.55 16.30
N THR A 18 5.88 8.12 16.10
CA THR A 18 6.05 9.37 15.35
C THR A 18 5.53 9.27 13.92
N ASN A 19 5.67 8.13 13.27
CA ASN A 19 5.13 7.90 11.93
C ASN A 19 3.60 7.72 11.92
N SER A 20 2.98 7.39 13.06
CA SER A 20 1.52 7.24 13.18
C SER A 20 0.79 8.58 13.33
N THR A 21 1.46 9.63 13.83
CA THR A 21 0.87 10.96 14.05
C THR A 21 0.61 11.73 12.75
N THR A 22 1.04 11.20 11.59
CA THR A 22 0.70 11.77 10.28
C THR A 22 -0.80 11.71 9.96
N HIS A 23 -1.54 10.85 10.66
CA HIS A 23 -2.97 10.67 10.47
C HIS A 23 -3.75 11.40 11.57
N GLU A 24 -4.07 12.67 11.32
CA GLU A 24 -5.03 13.43 12.13
C GLU A 24 -6.43 12.81 11.99
N PHE A 25 -6.84 12.49 10.76
CA PHE A 25 -8.10 11.83 10.48
C PHE A 25 -7.99 10.30 10.54
N LEU A 26 -8.63 9.67 11.54
CA LEU A 26 -8.53 8.24 11.81
C LEU A 26 -8.99 7.34 10.64
N PHE A 27 -10.07 7.70 9.92
CA PHE A 27 -10.46 6.92 8.74
C PHE A 27 -9.46 7.02 7.59
N GLY A 28 -8.62 8.07 7.57
CA GLY A 28 -7.46 8.15 6.68
C GLY A 28 -6.49 6.99 6.90
N ALA A 29 -6.24 6.63 8.17
CA ALA A 29 -5.41 5.48 8.54
C ALA A 29 -6.04 4.15 8.10
N LEU A 30 -7.36 3.98 8.22
CA LEU A 30 -8.06 2.78 7.72
C LEU A 30 -8.00 2.70 6.19
N ALA A 31 -8.14 3.83 5.51
CA ALA A 31 -8.13 3.88 4.05
C ALA A 31 -6.78 3.48 3.43
N GLU A 32 -5.65 3.68 4.11
CA GLU A 32 -4.34 3.14 3.67
C GLU A 32 -4.38 1.62 3.47
N LEU A 33 -5.15 0.89 4.29
CA LEU A 33 -5.28 -0.57 4.17
C LEU A 33 -6.17 -0.94 2.97
N LEU A 34 -7.24 -0.18 2.70
CA LEU A 34 -8.06 -0.36 1.50
C LEU A 34 -7.26 -0.06 0.23
N ASP A 35 -6.42 0.98 0.26
CA ASP A 35 -5.57 1.39 -0.86
C ASP A 35 -4.58 0.28 -1.21
N ASN A 36 -3.99 -0.38 -0.22
CA ASN A 36 -3.10 -1.52 -0.43
C ASN A 36 -3.80 -2.71 -1.09
N ALA A 37 -5.01 -3.05 -0.66
CA ALA A 37 -5.77 -4.14 -1.27
C ALA A 37 -6.21 -3.82 -2.71
N ARG A 38 -6.66 -2.58 -2.95
CA ARG A 38 -7.00 -2.11 -4.29
C ARG A 38 -5.79 -2.20 -5.23
N ASP A 39 -4.62 -1.78 -4.78
CA ASP A 39 -3.37 -1.85 -5.54
C ASP A 39 -2.90 -3.28 -5.81
N ALA A 40 -3.26 -4.21 -4.93
CA ALA A 40 -3.04 -5.65 -5.08
C ALA A 40 -4.13 -6.33 -5.93
N SER A 41 -4.87 -5.56 -6.74
CA SER A 41 -5.89 -6.04 -7.66
C SER A 41 -7.07 -6.78 -6.99
N ALA A 42 -7.33 -6.55 -5.70
CA ALA A 42 -8.40 -7.22 -4.98
C ALA A 42 -9.78 -6.89 -5.59
N THR A 43 -10.62 -7.91 -5.71
CA THR A 43 -12.03 -7.76 -6.16
C THR A 43 -12.97 -7.51 -4.98
N LYS A 44 -12.54 -7.87 -3.78
CA LYS A 44 -13.31 -7.84 -2.54
C LYS A 44 -12.42 -7.50 -1.35
N MET A 45 -12.90 -6.61 -0.49
CA MET A 45 -12.33 -6.29 0.81
C MET A 45 -13.40 -6.49 1.89
N ASN A 46 -13.14 -7.32 2.89
CA ASN A 46 -13.98 -7.49 4.06
C ASN A 46 -13.33 -6.86 5.28
N ILE A 47 -14.06 -5.96 5.92
CA ILE A 47 -13.62 -5.25 7.12
C ILE A 47 -14.58 -5.62 8.24
N PHE A 48 -14.06 -6.21 9.30
CA PHE A 48 -14.89 -6.73 10.38
C PHE A 48 -14.12 -6.74 11.69
N THR A 49 -14.83 -6.82 12.81
CA THR A 49 -14.21 -6.97 14.12
C THR A 49 -14.37 -8.38 14.67
N ILE A 50 -13.37 -8.84 15.42
CA ILE A 50 -13.45 -10.06 16.24
C ILE A 50 -13.41 -9.60 17.69
N LYS A 51 -14.43 -9.95 18.47
CA LYS A 51 -14.48 -9.61 19.89
C LYS A 51 -13.42 -10.42 20.65
N ASN A 52 -12.62 -9.74 21.47
CA ASN A 52 -11.64 -10.34 22.37
C ASN A 52 -11.42 -9.41 23.56
N GLU A 53 -12.13 -9.69 24.66
CA GLU A 53 -12.13 -8.85 25.87
C GLU A 53 -10.78 -8.85 26.61
N ALA A 54 -9.89 -9.81 26.32
CA ALA A 54 -8.56 -9.85 26.90
C ALA A 54 -7.59 -8.82 26.28
N LEU A 55 -7.94 -8.25 25.12
CA LEU A 55 -7.11 -7.26 24.42
C LEU A 55 -7.59 -5.84 24.74
N ARG A 56 -6.64 -4.88 24.69
CA ARG A 56 -6.99 -3.47 24.86
C ARG A 56 -7.97 -3.04 23.77
N GLY A 57 -9.08 -2.44 24.20
CA GLY A 57 -10.19 -2.03 23.34
C GLY A 57 -11.17 -3.16 22.98
N GLY A 58 -10.98 -4.38 23.48
CA GLY A 58 -11.98 -5.46 23.42
C GLY A 58 -12.23 -6.07 22.03
N TYR A 59 -11.54 -5.61 20.99
CA TYR A 59 -11.74 -6.05 19.61
C TYR A 59 -10.42 -6.13 18.83
N ILE A 60 -10.40 -7.02 17.84
CA ILE A 60 -9.42 -7.06 16.77
C ILE A 60 -10.09 -6.53 15.50
N LEU A 61 -9.53 -5.48 14.88
CA LEU A 61 -10.00 -4.96 13.62
C LEU A 61 -9.31 -5.69 12.46
N CYS A 62 -10.09 -6.35 11.60
CA CYS A 62 -9.61 -7.20 10.53
C CYS A 62 -9.91 -6.61 9.16
N PHE A 63 -8.95 -6.71 8.24
CA PHE A 63 -9.07 -6.37 6.82
C PHE A 63 -8.66 -7.59 6.00
N LEU A 64 -9.59 -8.19 5.28
CA LEU A 64 -9.38 -9.40 4.50
C LEU A 64 -9.67 -9.12 3.02
N ASP A 65 -8.63 -9.19 2.20
CA ASP A 65 -8.72 -9.06 0.74
C ASP A 65 -8.43 -10.37 0.00
N ASP A 66 -8.95 -10.44 -1.23
CA ASP A 66 -8.73 -11.52 -2.20
C ASP A 66 -7.73 -11.11 -3.30
N GLY A 67 -6.81 -10.20 -2.98
CA GLY A 67 -5.80 -9.70 -3.93
C GLY A 67 -4.69 -10.71 -4.25
N GLU A 68 -3.64 -10.21 -4.88
CA GLU A 68 -2.48 -11.01 -5.34
C GLU A 68 -1.63 -11.59 -4.20
N GLY A 69 -1.82 -11.11 -2.96
CA GLY A 69 -1.02 -11.47 -1.81
C GLY A 69 0.47 -11.19 -1.99
N MET A 70 1.30 -11.75 -1.11
CA MET A 70 2.75 -11.52 -1.10
C MET A 70 3.53 -12.81 -0.88
N ASP A 71 4.62 -12.96 -1.62
CA ASP A 71 5.61 -14.00 -1.36
C ASP A 71 6.51 -13.62 -0.15
N PRO A 72 7.40 -14.50 0.35
CA PRO A 72 8.27 -14.19 1.48
C PRO A 72 9.20 -12.99 1.28
N VAL A 73 9.65 -12.73 0.05
CA VAL A 73 10.55 -11.62 -0.28
C VAL A 73 9.78 -10.31 -0.28
N GLU A 74 8.59 -10.30 -0.89
CA GLU A 74 7.67 -9.17 -0.86
C GLU A 74 7.24 -8.85 0.58
N THR A 75 6.91 -9.86 1.37
CA THR A 75 6.53 -9.72 2.78
C THR A 75 7.67 -9.11 3.61
N ALA A 76 8.90 -9.60 3.45
CA ALA A 76 10.07 -9.03 4.13
C ALA A 76 10.33 -7.57 3.72
N SER A 77 10.00 -7.20 2.47
CA SER A 77 10.16 -5.82 2.00
C SER A 77 9.22 -4.83 2.69
N ILE A 78 8.12 -5.31 3.28
CA ILE A 78 7.18 -4.48 4.05
C ILE A 78 7.89 -3.78 5.20
N VAL A 79 8.85 -4.42 5.89
CA VAL A 79 9.53 -3.81 7.04
C VAL A 79 10.45 -2.66 6.62
N THR A 80 10.89 -2.62 5.36
CA THR A 80 11.72 -1.53 4.86
C THR A 80 10.87 -0.28 4.65
N PHE A 81 11.15 0.78 5.40
CA PHE A 81 10.47 2.08 5.25
C PHE A 81 10.92 2.78 3.96
N GLY A 82 10.00 3.46 3.28
CA GLY A 82 10.31 4.20 2.05
C GLY A 82 10.57 3.35 0.79
N LYS A 83 10.58 2.00 0.91
CA LYS A 83 10.71 1.10 -0.23
C LYS A 83 9.33 0.75 -0.77
N SER A 84 9.08 1.09 -2.04
CA SER A 84 7.90 0.66 -2.77
C SER A 84 8.32 0.19 -4.16
N ASN A 85 8.01 -1.07 -4.47
CA ASN A 85 8.18 -1.62 -5.82
C ASN A 85 7.12 -1.09 -6.80
N LYS A 86 6.09 -0.40 -6.29
CA LYS A 86 4.98 0.22 -7.04
C LYS A 86 5.41 1.49 -7.82
N LYS A 87 6.71 1.83 -7.84
CA LYS A 87 7.29 2.94 -8.60
C LYS A 87 7.46 2.64 -10.10
N SER A 88 6.79 1.63 -10.64
CA SER A 88 6.77 1.41 -12.09
C SER A 88 5.79 2.40 -12.73
N ASP A 89 6.29 3.22 -13.65
CA ASP A 89 5.59 4.31 -14.36
C ASP A 89 4.25 3.96 -15.05
N ASP A 90 3.87 2.68 -15.11
CA ASP A 90 2.71 2.15 -15.86
C ASP A 90 1.51 1.72 -14.98
N LEU A 91 1.59 1.81 -13.64
CA LEU A 91 0.51 1.37 -12.76
C LEU A 91 -0.16 2.56 -12.06
N HIS A 92 -1.48 2.71 -12.25
CA HIS A 92 -2.35 3.64 -11.52
C HIS A 92 -2.53 3.21 -10.04
N GLN A 93 -1.43 2.87 -9.37
CA GLN A 93 -1.39 2.46 -7.97
C GLN A 93 -1.37 3.68 -7.06
N ILE A 94 -2.01 3.56 -5.90
CA ILE A 94 -2.12 4.62 -4.89
C ILE A 94 -0.86 4.63 -4.01
N GLY A 95 -0.34 3.46 -3.64
CA GLY A 95 0.76 3.28 -2.70
C GLY A 95 2.14 3.62 -3.27
N MET A 96 2.55 4.89 -3.20
CA MET A 96 3.85 5.32 -3.74
C MET A 96 4.99 5.37 -2.69
N TYR A 97 4.65 5.58 -1.42
CA TYR A 97 5.61 5.95 -0.39
C TYR A 97 6.17 4.77 0.42
N GLY A 98 5.51 3.61 0.37
CA GLY A 98 5.91 2.44 1.15
C GLY A 98 5.76 2.65 2.66
N ASN A 99 4.89 3.55 3.13
CA ASN A 99 4.68 3.85 4.55
C ASN A 99 3.25 3.60 5.05
N GLY A 100 2.25 3.56 4.17
CA GLY A 100 0.81 3.55 4.52
C GLY A 100 0.38 2.47 5.50
N LEU A 101 0.81 1.22 5.29
CA LEU A 101 0.49 0.13 6.22
C LEU A 101 1.03 0.39 7.63
N LYS A 102 2.27 0.90 7.76
CA LYS A 102 2.90 1.13 9.07
C LYS A 102 2.29 2.32 9.79
N SER A 103 2.15 3.47 9.11
CA SER A 103 1.56 4.66 9.71
C SER A 103 0.09 4.43 10.06
N GLY A 104 -0.67 3.80 9.17
CA GLY A 104 -2.09 3.52 9.36
C GLY A 104 -2.35 2.52 10.49
N SER A 105 -1.68 1.36 10.48
CA SER A 105 -1.89 0.34 11.53
C SER A 105 -1.48 0.84 12.92
N MET A 106 -0.33 1.51 13.04
CA MET A 106 0.16 2.03 14.33
C MET A 106 -0.65 3.23 14.86
N ARG A 107 -1.42 3.90 13.98
CA ARG A 107 -2.40 4.92 14.40
C ARG A 107 -3.64 4.28 15.02
N ILE A 108 -4.07 3.12 14.51
CA ILE A 108 -5.30 2.43 14.92
C ILE A 108 -5.08 1.60 16.19
N GLY A 109 -3.96 0.88 16.28
CA GLY A 109 -3.65 -0.01 17.40
C GLY A 109 -2.16 -0.11 17.66
N ASN A 110 -1.81 -0.76 18.77
CA ASN A 110 -0.42 -0.96 19.16
C ASN A 110 0.24 -2.11 18.39
N ASP A 111 -0.54 -3.09 17.94
CA ASP A 111 0.00 -4.32 17.37
C ASP A 111 -0.73 -4.70 16.08
N LEU A 112 0.05 -5.24 15.15
CA LEU A 112 -0.37 -5.65 13.83
C LEU A 112 0.12 -7.06 13.53
N MET A 113 -0.79 -7.91 13.08
CA MET A 113 -0.46 -9.15 12.39
C MET A 113 -0.95 -9.11 10.95
N LEU A 114 -0.13 -9.61 10.04
CA LEU A 114 -0.48 -9.73 8.63
C LEU A 114 -0.25 -11.18 8.21
N PHE A 115 -1.29 -11.82 7.71
CA PHE A 115 -1.23 -13.14 7.10
C PHE A 115 -1.43 -12.96 5.60
N THR A 116 -0.59 -13.59 4.78
CA THR A 116 -0.71 -13.47 3.31
C THR A 116 -0.41 -14.79 2.63
N LYS A 117 -1.09 -15.05 1.50
CA LYS A 117 -0.87 -16.21 0.64
C LYS A 117 -0.51 -15.73 -0.76
N LYS A 118 0.48 -16.36 -1.40
CA LYS A 118 0.79 -16.17 -2.82
C LYS A 118 1.46 -17.41 -3.38
N GLY A 119 0.84 -17.99 -4.40
CA GLY A 119 1.30 -19.25 -5.01
C GLY A 119 1.46 -20.34 -3.95
N ASP A 120 2.60 -21.02 -3.95
CA ASP A 120 2.88 -22.12 -3.03
C ASP A 120 3.41 -21.67 -1.65
N THR A 121 3.14 -20.42 -1.26
CA THR A 121 3.62 -19.86 0.01
C THR A 121 2.56 -19.15 0.81
N ARG A 122 2.76 -19.18 2.12
CA ARG A 122 2.05 -18.33 3.06
C ARG A 122 3.01 -17.77 4.10
N SER A 123 2.86 -16.49 4.42
CA SER A 123 3.76 -15.78 5.33
C SER A 123 2.95 -15.04 6.37
N CYS A 124 3.48 -14.95 7.58
CA CYS A 124 2.97 -14.05 8.60
C CYS A 124 4.01 -12.95 8.82
N LEU A 125 3.58 -11.71 8.99
CA LEU A 125 4.39 -10.61 9.50
C LEU A 125 3.78 -10.16 10.81
N PHE A 126 4.61 -10.03 11.84
CA PHE A 126 4.17 -9.61 13.16
C PHE A 126 4.90 -8.35 13.61
N LEU A 127 4.18 -7.23 13.71
CA LEU A 127 4.70 -5.97 14.21
C LEU A 127 3.99 -5.66 15.53
N SER A 128 4.66 -5.94 16.66
CA SER A 128 4.06 -5.76 17.99
C SER A 128 4.83 -4.75 18.80
N ARG A 129 4.18 -3.66 19.19
CA ARG A 129 4.76 -2.76 20.17
C ARG A 129 4.83 -3.37 21.56
N THR A 130 3.85 -4.18 21.93
CA THR A 130 3.86 -4.89 23.22
C THR A 130 5.10 -5.76 23.39
N PHE A 131 5.50 -6.50 22.36
CA PHE A 131 6.75 -7.27 22.37
C PHE A 131 7.98 -6.39 22.66
N HIS A 132 8.09 -5.25 22.00
CA HIS A 132 9.24 -4.35 22.19
C HIS A 132 9.25 -3.69 23.57
N GLU A 133 8.08 -3.26 24.05
CA GLU A 133 7.94 -2.63 25.37
C GLU A 133 8.23 -3.62 26.51
N GLU A 134 7.73 -4.86 26.42
CA GLU A 134 7.95 -5.87 27.47
C GLU A 134 9.40 -6.39 27.51
N GLU A 135 10.06 -6.53 26.36
CA GLU A 135 11.45 -7.00 26.26
C GLU A 135 12.48 -5.86 26.27
N ASN A 136 12.03 -4.59 26.39
CA ASN A 136 12.86 -3.38 26.37
C ASN A 136 13.77 -3.29 25.12
N ILE A 137 13.17 -3.41 23.94
CA ILE A 137 13.88 -3.40 22.65
C ILE A 137 13.71 -2.04 21.96
N ASP A 138 14.83 -1.34 21.75
CA ASP A 138 14.84 -0.02 21.09
C ASP A 138 14.85 -0.09 19.56
N GLU A 139 15.21 -1.24 18.98
CA GLU A 139 15.19 -1.48 17.53
C GLU A 139 13.84 -2.03 17.06
N VAL A 140 13.50 -1.86 15.78
CA VAL A 140 12.29 -2.48 15.22
C VAL A 140 12.58 -3.90 14.73
N ILE A 141 12.23 -4.90 15.55
CA ILE A 141 12.33 -6.33 15.24
C ILE A 141 10.95 -6.87 14.82
N VAL A 142 10.90 -7.57 13.69
CA VAL A 142 9.64 -8.06 13.10
C VAL A 142 9.79 -9.55 12.76
N PRO A 143 9.09 -10.45 13.47
CA PRO A 143 9.00 -11.85 13.07
C PRO A 143 8.27 -12.03 11.73
N ILE A 144 8.89 -12.77 10.80
CA ILE A 144 8.30 -13.02 9.47
C ILE A 144 8.39 -14.51 9.07
N PRO A 145 7.74 -15.42 9.82
CA PRO A 145 7.78 -16.83 9.48
C PRO A 145 7.04 -17.09 8.16
N SER A 146 7.64 -17.93 7.31
CA SER A 146 7.09 -18.35 6.02
C SER A 146 6.93 -19.86 5.97
N PHE A 147 5.85 -20.31 5.34
CA PHE A 147 5.44 -21.71 5.25
C PHE A 147 5.10 -22.09 3.81
N GLU A 148 5.13 -23.38 3.53
CA GLU A 148 4.55 -23.93 2.31
C GLU A 148 3.02 -23.72 2.32
N ALA A 149 2.40 -23.53 1.15
CA ALA A 149 0.95 -23.27 1.08
C ALA A 149 0.11 -24.47 1.53
N CYS A 150 0.46 -25.69 1.10
CA CYS A 150 -0.30 -26.91 1.36
C CYS A 150 0.12 -27.65 2.63
N SER A 151 1.18 -27.20 3.31
CA SER A 151 1.69 -27.85 4.51
C SER A 151 1.94 -26.80 5.60
N GLN A 152 1.86 -27.19 6.88
CA GLN A 152 2.25 -26.31 7.99
C GLN A 152 3.77 -26.28 8.19
N LYS A 153 4.55 -26.73 7.20
CA LYS A 153 6.01 -26.81 7.31
C LYS A 153 6.66 -25.47 7.00
N PRO A 154 7.73 -25.11 7.73
CA PRO A 154 8.54 -23.94 7.42
C PRO A 154 9.12 -24.02 6.00
N LYS A 155 9.08 -22.91 5.26
CA LYS A 155 9.69 -22.82 3.92
C LYS A 155 11.20 -22.54 4.07
N MET A 156 12.01 -23.56 4.36
CA MET A 156 13.46 -23.39 4.53
C MET A 156 14.26 -24.68 4.34
N ALA A 157 15.54 -24.52 3.98
CA ALA A 157 16.47 -25.61 3.64
C ALA A 157 17.72 -25.69 4.54
N ASP A 158 17.97 -24.72 5.43
CA ASP A 158 19.20 -24.60 6.23
C ASP A 158 18.89 -24.52 7.76
N VAL A 159 19.84 -24.98 8.58
CA VAL A 159 19.75 -25.09 10.04
C VAL A 159 19.62 -23.73 10.73
N LYS A 160 20.39 -22.71 10.32
CA LYS A 160 20.30 -21.36 10.92
C LYS A 160 18.94 -20.69 10.69
N LEU A 161 18.33 -20.97 9.54
CA LEU A 161 16.99 -20.46 9.23
C LEU A 161 15.93 -21.14 10.11
N LYS A 162 16.17 -22.40 10.49
CA LYS A 162 15.28 -23.15 11.39
C LYS A 162 15.25 -22.54 12.79
N GLU A 163 16.40 -22.25 13.39
CA GLU A 163 16.49 -21.61 14.71
C GLU A 163 15.80 -20.24 14.70
N LYS A 164 16.05 -19.43 13.66
CA LYS A 164 15.34 -18.16 13.45
C LYS A 164 13.83 -18.37 13.41
N HIS A 165 13.35 -19.34 12.64
CA HIS A 165 11.92 -19.59 12.48
C HIS A 165 11.25 -20.06 13.78
N GLU A 166 11.93 -20.89 14.56
CA GLU A 166 11.47 -21.33 15.86
C GLU A 166 11.31 -20.14 16.82
N LEU A 167 12.31 -19.24 16.86
CA LEU A 167 12.23 -18.01 17.64
C LEU A 167 11.13 -17.06 17.15
N GLU A 168 10.98 -16.88 15.84
CA GLU A 168 9.88 -16.07 15.26
C GLU A 168 8.51 -16.59 15.70
N MET A 169 8.33 -17.91 15.67
CA MET A 169 7.09 -18.54 16.12
C MET A 169 6.89 -18.46 17.63
N GLU A 170 7.95 -18.58 18.43
CA GLU A 170 7.89 -18.41 19.89
C GLU A 170 7.41 -17.01 20.26
N ILE A 171 7.98 -15.97 19.63
CA ILE A 171 7.58 -14.57 19.84
C ILE A 171 6.10 -14.39 19.47
N ILE A 172 5.67 -14.90 18.32
CA ILE A 172 4.27 -14.82 17.88
C ILE A 172 3.34 -15.49 18.90
N LEU A 173 3.64 -16.72 19.33
CA LEU A 173 2.78 -17.46 20.25
C LEU A 173 2.76 -16.84 21.66
N LYS A 174 3.84 -16.16 22.07
CA LYS A 174 3.93 -15.43 23.34
C LYS A 174 3.13 -14.13 23.31
N TYR A 175 3.33 -13.28 22.30
CA TYR A 175 2.82 -11.89 22.30
C TYR A 175 1.56 -11.65 21.47
N SER A 176 1.26 -12.51 20.49
CA SER A 176 0.06 -12.34 19.67
C SER A 176 -1.20 -12.84 20.39
N PRO A 177 -2.41 -12.56 19.87
CA PRO A 177 -3.65 -13.13 20.40
C PRO A 177 -3.76 -14.65 20.21
N PHE A 178 -2.90 -15.26 19.38
CA PHE A 178 -2.95 -16.67 19.04
C PHE A 178 -1.89 -17.43 19.83
N LYS A 179 -2.32 -18.13 20.88
CA LYS A 179 -1.41 -18.80 21.83
C LYS A 179 -1.06 -20.23 21.42
N SER A 180 -1.68 -20.76 20.36
CA SER A 180 -1.41 -22.08 19.81
C SER A 180 -1.11 -22.02 18.31
N LYS A 181 -0.36 -23.00 17.80
CA LYS A 181 -0.10 -23.14 16.36
C LYS A 181 -1.40 -23.33 15.58
N GLU A 182 -2.36 -24.05 16.16
CA GLU A 182 -3.67 -24.29 15.55
C GLU A 182 -4.41 -22.96 15.34
N ASP A 183 -4.57 -22.15 16.40
CA ASP A 183 -5.21 -20.84 16.33
C ASP A 183 -4.52 -19.91 15.33
N PHE A 184 -3.18 -19.93 15.31
CA PHE A 184 -2.39 -19.17 14.35
C PHE A 184 -2.67 -19.60 12.90
N PHE A 185 -2.65 -20.92 12.61
CA PHE A 185 -2.87 -21.41 11.26
C PHE A 185 -4.32 -21.22 10.79
N THR A 186 -5.31 -21.25 11.69
CA THR A 186 -6.71 -20.96 11.32
C THR A 186 -6.90 -19.57 10.73
N GLN A 187 -5.99 -18.61 11.00
CA GLN A 187 -6.05 -17.29 10.36
C GLN A 187 -5.72 -17.34 8.87
N PHE A 188 -4.83 -18.23 8.45
CA PHE A 188 -4.60 -18.45 7.02
C PHE A 188 -5.82 -19.07 6.34
N ASP A 189 -6.60 -19.89 7.03
CA ASP A 189 -7.78 -20.54 6.44
C ASP A 189 -8.90 -19.55 6.12
N ARG A 190 -8.91 -18.38 6.77
CA ARG A 190 -9.79 -17.25 6.40
C ARG A 190 -9.51 -16.70 5.00
N ILE A 191 -8.32 -16.90 4.47
CA ILE A 191 -7.96 -16.55 3.08
C ILE A 191 -8.36 -17.74 2.21
N GLU A 192 -9.60 -17.75 1.72
CA GLU A 192 -10.21 -18.86 0.97
C GLU A 192 -9.53 -19.11 -0.40
N GLY A 193 -8.92 -18.07 -0.98
CA GLY A 193 -8.26 -18.14 -2.29
C GLY A 193 -6.83 -18.70 -2.25
N GLN A 194 -6.26 -18.88 -3.46
CA GLN A 194 -4.83 -19.20 -3.64
C GLN A 194 -3.92 -18.00 -3.34
N SER A 195 -4.50 -16.81 -3.28
CA SER A 195 -3.84 -15.58 -2.86
C SER A 195 -4.79 -14.69 -2.06
N GLY A 196 -4.21 -13.76 -1.31
CA GLY A 196 -4.94 -12.78 -0.53
C GLY A 196 -4.17 -12.36 0.71
N THR A 197 -4.67 -11.35 1.40
CA THR A 197 -4.05 -10.83 2.63
C THR A 197 -5.11 -10.58 3.71
N LEU A 198 -4.80 -10.99 4.93
CA LEU A 198 -5.54 -10.69 6.14
C LEU A 198 -4.65 -9.84 7.06
N VAL A 199 -5.08 -8.61 7.31
CA VAL A 199 -4.44 -7.67 8.23
C VAL A 199 -5.28 -7.59 9.49
N MET A 200 -4.68 -7.79 10.66
CA MET A 200 -5.34 -7.79 11.96
C MET A 200 -4.65 -6.77 12.86
N VAL A 201 -5.35 -5.70 13.21
CA VAL A 201 -4.88 -4.66 14.13
C VAL A 201 -5.60 -4.81 15.46
N TYR A 202 -4.85 -4.84 16.55
CA TYR A 202 -5.40 -5.01 17.89
C TYR A 202 -4.63 -4.19 18.92
N ASN A 203 -5.06 -4.30 20.18
CA ASN A 203 -4.68 -3.38 21.25
C ASN A 203 -4.96 -1.94 20.80
N LEU A 204 -6.24 -1.69 20.52
CA LEU A 204 -6.73 -0.46 19.90
C LEU A 204 -6.47 0.74 20.79
N LYS A 205 -6.28 1.90 20.16
CA LYS A 205 -6.15 3.17 20.87
C LYS A 205 -7.46 3.51 21.58
N LEU A 206 -7.32 4.05 22.79
CA LEU A 206 -8.43 4.44 23.65
C LEU A 206 -8.43 5.95 23.83
N LEU A 207 -9.62 6.51 24.01
CA LEU A 207 -9.84 7.87 24.48
C LEU A 207 -9.57 7.96 25.98
N ASP A 208 -9.53 9.19 26.51
CA ASP A 208 -9.39 9.44 27.95
C ASP A 208 -10.57 8.86 28.76
N SER A 209 -11.72 8.64 28.12
CA SER A 209 -12.87 7.95 28.73
C SER A 209 -12.61 6.45 28.99
N GLY A 210 -11.59 5.88 28.35
CA GLY A 210 -11.29 4.44 28.36
C GLY A 210 -11.94 3.67 27.21
N ASP A 211 -12.83 4.28 26.44
CA ASP A 211 -13.46 3.67 25.26
C ASP A 211 -12.55 3.71 24.04
N THR A 212 -12.80 2.86 23.05
CA THR A 212 -12.09 2.89 21.77
C THR A 212 -12.45 4.15 20.97
N GLU A 213 -11.50 4.70 20.21
CA GLU A 213 -11.78 5.80 19.27
C GLU A 213 -12.79 5.40 18.18
N LEU A 214 -12.89 4.10 17.90
CA LEU A 214 -13.82 3.50 16.97
C LEU A 214 -14.94 2.78 17.74
N ASP A 215 -16.17 3.18 17.47
CA ASP A 215 -17.39 2.55 17.98
C ASP A 215 -17.87 1.47 17.00
N PHE A 216 -17.95 0.25 17.51
CA PHE A 216 -18.39 -0.95 16.78
C PHE A 216 -19.79 -1.44 17.21
N ILE A 217 -20.44 -0.75 18.15
CA ILE A 217 -21.63 -1.22 18.87
C ILE A 217 -22.87 -0.47 18.39
N THR A 218 -22.81 0.86 18.27
CA THR A 218 -23.98 1.70 17.95
C THR A 218 -24.68 1.28 16.66
N ASP A 219 -23.90 0.95 15.63
CA ASP A 219 -24.39 0.32 14.40
C ASP A 219 -23.55 -0.92 14.10
N SER A 220 -24.16 -2.09 14.30
CA SER A 220 -23.53 -3.40 14.02
C SER A 220 -23.08 -3.58 12.57
N THR A 221 -23.49 -2.70 11.65
CA THR A 221 -23.12 -2.71 10.24
C THR A 221 -22.08 -1.64 9.89
N ASP A 222 -21.62 -0.83 10.84
CA ASP A 222 -20.70 0.28 10.59
C ASP A 222 -19.49 0.25 11.54
N ILE A 223 -18.55 1.15 11.27
CA ILE A 223 -17.49 1.55 12.18
C ILE A 223 -17.62 3.06 12.32
N ILE A 224 -18.01 3.52 13.50
CA ILE A 224 -18.35 4.91 13.78
C ILE A 224 -17.21 5.56 14.56
N LEU A 225 -16.93 6.83 14.32
CA LEU A 225 -16.00 7.59 15.16
C LEU A 225 -16.70 7.97 16.47
N ALA A 226 -16.16 7.52 17.61
CA ALA A 226 -16.80 7.67 18.92
C ALA A 226 -16.81 9.13 19.40
N ASN A 227 -15.76 9.89 19.12
CA ASN A 227 -15.66 11.32 19.41
C ASN A 227 -15.21 12.09 18.17
N PRO A 228 -16.13 12.55 17.30
CA PRO A 228 -15.78 13.48 16.24
C PRO A 228 -15.51 14.85 16.87
N SER A 229 -14.25 15.15 17.19
CA SER A 229 -13.82 16.41 17.79
C SER A 229 -14.39 17.60 17.03
N SER A 230 -15.04 18.52 17.74
CA SER A 230 -15.54 19.80 17.19
C SER A 230 -14.41 20.76 16.77
N HIS A 231 -13.18 20.52 17.25
CA HIS A 231 -12.01 21.33 16.88
C HIS A 231 -11.42 21.01 15.51
N ASP A 232 -11.80 19.88 14.89
CA ASP A 232 -11.35 19.52 13.54
C ASP A 232 -12.26 20.11 12.44
N PHE A 233 -13.42 20.66 12.82
CA PHE A 233 -14.52 20.99 11.90
C PHE A 233 -15.16 22.33 12.29
N ASP A 234 -14.47 23.41 11.92
CA ASP A 234 -14.80 24.81 12.24
C ASP A 234 -16.01 25.38 11.46
N SER A 235 -17.03 24.56 11.19
CA SER A 235 -18.24 25.02 10.49
C SER A 235 -19.51 24.58 11.18
N ASP A 236 -20.37 25.55 11.44
CA ASP A 236 -21.75 25.50 11.97
C ASP A 236 -22.73 24.66 11.11
N GLU A 237 -22.22 23.82 10.21
CA GLU A 237 -22.95 22.92 9.32
C GLU A 237 -22.72 21.49 9.81
N GLY A 238 -23.79 20.83 10.29
CA GLY A 238 -23.75 19.54 10.98
C GLY A 238 -22.78 18.49 10.40
N LEU A 239 -22.23 17.67 11.29
CA LEU A 239 -21.16 16.72 11.00
C LEU A 239 -21.46 15.86 9.75
N MET A 240 -20.68 16.06 8.68
CA MET A 240 -20.81 15.31 7.42
C MET A 240 -20.72 13.79 7.67
N PRO A 241 -21.56 12.95 7.02
CA PRO A 241 -21.62 11.51 7.27
C PRO A 241 -20.26 10.82 7.16
N GLU A 242 -19.47 11.20 6.16
CA GLU A 242 -18.16 10.63 5.85
C GLU A 242 -17.08 10.98 6.88
N ARG A 243 -17.35 11.94 7.76
CA ARG A 243 -16.47 12.26 8.92
C ARG A 243 -16.82 11.47 10.17
N LYS A 244 -17.97 10.79 10.20
CA LYS A 244 -18.45 10.00 11.34
C LYS A 244 -18.57 8.51 11.05
N SER A 245 -19.07 8.16 9.88
CA SER A 245 -19.38 6.80 9.43
C SER A 245 -18.32 6.33 8.43
N PHE A 246 -17.62 5.25 8.78
CA PHE A 246 -16.65 4.67 7.86
C PHE A 246 -17.35 4.07 6.63
N ARG A 247 -18.57 3.53 6.79
CA ARG A 247 -19.41 3.09 5.68
C ARG A 247 -19.68 4.20 4.66
N ALA A 248 -20.01 5.41 5.14
CA ALA A 248 -20.20 6.56 4.27
C ALA A 248 -18.89 6.95 3.58
N TYR A 249 -17.80 7.06 4.34
CA TYR A 249 -16.48 7.42 3.80
C TYR A 249 -15.99 6.44 2.73
N ALA A 250 -16.03 5.13 3.03
CA ALA A 250 -15.64 4.07 2.12
C ALA A 250 -16.48 4.03 0.84
N ALA A 251 -17.74 4.49 0.89
CA ALA A 251 -18.61 4.53 -0.29
C ALA A 251 -18.13 5.52 -1.36
N ILE A 252 -17.42 6.58 -0.96
CA ILE A 252 -16.94 7.64 -1.85
C ILE A 252 -15.40 7.70 -1.92
N LEU A 253 -14.70 6.79 -1.24
CA LEU A 253 -13.24 6.80 -1.14
C LEU A 253 -12.56 6.78 -2.51
N TYR A 254 -13.22 6.15 -3.49
CA TYR A 254 -12.71 5.98 -4.83
C TYR A 254 -13.61 6.61 -5.88
N MET A 255 -13.01 7.41 -6.77
CA MET A 255 -13.72 8.03 -7.90
C MET A 255 -14.35 6.97 -8.81
N ASP A 256 -13.57 5.93 -9.11
CA ASP A 256 -13.99 4.75 -9.87
C ASP A 256 -13.89 3.51 -8.98
N PRO A 257 -14.95 3.16 -8.23
CA PRO A 257 -14.96 1.99 -7.37
C PRO A 257 -15.14 0.71 -8.21
N ARG A 258 -14.19 -0.22 -8.09
CA ARG A 258 -14.24 -1.57 -8.70
C ARG A 258 -14.22 -2.68 -7.65
N MET A 259 -13.32 -2.55 -6.66
CA MET A 259 -13.25 -3.44 -5.51
C MET A 259 -14.53 -3.31 -4.67
N ARG A 260 -15.14 -4.45 -4.33
CA ARG A 260 -16.34 -4.50 -3.48
C ARG A 260 -15.93 -4.43 -2.01
N ILE A 261 -16.44 -3.46 -1.28
CA ILE A 261 -16.15 -3.31 0.15
C ILE A 261 -17.33 -3.89 0.95
N TYR A 262 -17.02 -4.71 1.95
CA TYR A 262 -17.96 -5.21 2.95
C TYR A 262 -17.48 -4.74 4.31
N LEU A 263 -18.39 -4.16 5.09
CA LEU A 263 -18.13 -3.68 6.44
C LEU A 263 -19.08 -4.41 7.39
N GLN A 264 -18.53 -5.07 8.42
CA GLN A 264 -19.27 -5.92 9.35
C GLN A 264 -20.23 -6.87 8.62
N ASN A 265 -19.71 -7.62 7.63
CA ASN A 265 -20.46 -8.55 6.78
C ASN A 265 -21.57 -7.94 5.90
N LYS A 266 -21.69 -6.61 5.84
CA LYS A 266 -22.68 -5.91 5.00
C LYS A 266 -21.99 -5.10 3.91
N LYS A 267 -22.37 -5.37 2.65
CA LYS A 267 -21.83 -4.68 1.47
C LYS A 267 -22.00 -3.16 1.59
N VAL A 268 -20.92 -2.42 1.36
CA VAL A 268 -20.94 -0.96 1.23
C VAL A 268 -21.45 -0.60 -0.18
N ARG A 269 -22.41 0.31 -0.26
CA ARG A 269 -22.93 0.81 -1.53
C ARG A 269 -22.02 1.93 -2.05
N THR A 270 -20.94 1.55 -2.70
CA THR A 270 -19.99 2.50 -3.32
C THR A 270 -20.67 3.33 -4.40
N LYS A 271 -20.35 4.61 -4.47
CA LYS A 271 -20.98 5.58 -5.38
C LYS A 271 -19.93 6.26 -6.23
N ARG A 272 -20.24 6.46 -7.52
CA ARG A 272 -19.56 7.47 -8.33
C ARG A 272 -20.27 8.79 -8.08
N LEU A 273 -19.67 9.70 -7.30
CA LEU A 273 -20.31 10.97 -6.92
C LEU A 273 -20.84 11.76 -8.13
N ALA A 274 -20.10 11.77 -9.24
CA ALA A 274 -20.53 12.42 -10.47
C ALA A 274 -21.90 11.92 -11.01
N CYS A 275 -22.31 10.70 -10.67
CA CYS A 275 -23.56 10.08 -11.07
C CYS A 275 -24.70 10.29 -10.07
N THR A 276 -24.44 10.88 -8.89
CA THR A 276 -25.46 11.14 -7.86
C THR A 276 -25.95 12.59 -7.88
N LEU A 277 -25.38 13.43 -8.75
CA LEU A 277 -25.70 14.85 -8.84
C LEU A 277 -26.72 15.13 -9.95
N TYR A 278 -27.63 16.06 -9.70
CA TYR A 278 -28.56 16.57 -10.69
C TYR A 278 -27.86 17.51 -11.68
N LYS A 279 -28.20 17.37 -12.97
CA LYS A 279 -27.64 18.18 -14.09
C LYS A 279 -26.12 18.29 -14.05
N SER A 280 -25.46 17.15 -13.86
CA SER A 280 -24.00 17.03 -13.89
C SER A 280 -23.43 17.54 -15.23
N LYS A 281 -22.45 18.45 -15.16
CA LYS A 281 -21.74 19.03 -16.29
C LYS A 281 -20.23 18.86 -16.12
N ILE A 282 -19.56 18.59 -17.25
CA ILE A 282 -18.11 18.38 -17.29
C ILE A 282 -17.44 19.58 -17.96
N TYR A 283 -16.44 20.14 -17.29
CA TYR A 283 -15.60 21.22 -17.78
C TYR A 283 -14.16 20.72 -17.88
N LYS A 284 -13.55 20.85 -19.06
CA LYS A 284 -12.16 20.43 -19.29
C LYS A 284 -11.24 21.62 -19.02
N TYR A 285 -10.44 21.52 -17.96
CA TYR A 285 -9.45 22.53 -17.59
C TYR A 285 -8.07 22.14 -18.13
N SER A 286 -7.53 22.92 -19.06
CA SER A 286 -6.17 22.71 -19.59
C SER A 286 -5.12 23.11 -18.55
N SER A 287 -4.25 22.17 -18.17
CA SER A 287 -3.23 22.41 -17.15
C SER A 287 -1.83 22.54 -17.77
N ASN A 288 -1.26 23.74 -17.73
CA ASN A 288 0.12 23.98 -18.13
C ASN A 288 1.10 23.13 -17.30
N ARG A 289 0.84 23.00 -15.99
CA ARG A 289 1.67 22.17 -15.10
C ARG A 289 1.67 20.71 -15.52
N PHE A 290 0.51 20.16 -15.89
CA PHE A 290 0.43 18.77 -16.37
C PHE A 290 1.19 18.61 -17.68
N LYS A 291 1.00 19.53 -18.62
CA LYS A 291 1.73 19.55 -19.90
C LYS A 291 3.25 19.56 -19.70
N THR A 292 3.77 20.53 -18.95
CA THR A 292 5.22 20.68 -18.73
C THR A 292 5.83 19.47 -18.01
N ARG A 293 5.13 18.88 -17.03
CA ARG A 293 5.62 17.66 -16.35
C ARG A 293 5.69 16.47 -17.29
N ALA A 294 4.65 16.25 -18.10
CA ALA A 294 4.64 15.17 -19.08
C ALA A 294 5.76 15.34 -20.12
N GLU A 295 6.01 16.56 -20.59
CA GLU A 295 7.11 16.88 -21.51
C GLU A 295 8.49 16.57 -20.89
N ASN A 296 8.69 16.96 -19.63
CA ASN A 296 9.94 16.69 -18.90
C ASN A 296 10.16 15.18 -18.69
N GLU A 297 9.11 14.43 -18.34
CA GLU A 297 9.19 12.98 -18.17
C GLU A 297 9.46 12.25 -19.48
N ALA A 298 8.84 12.68 -20.59
CA ALA A 298 9.10 12.13 -21.91
C ALA A 298 10.54 12.42 -22.36
N LYS A 299 11.04 13.66 -22.16
CA LYS A 299 12.42 14.02 -22.46
C LYS A 299 13.40 13.15 -21.66
N ARG A 300 13.18 13.00 -20.35
CA ARG A 300 14.00 12.14 -19.50
C ARG A 300 14.00 10.68 -19.98
N ALA A 301 12.84 10.14 -20.37
CA ALA A 301 12.76 8.78 -20.88
C ALA A 301 13.51 8.60 -22.22
N ILE A 302 13.47 9.60 -23.10
CA ILE A 302 14.25 9.62 -24.35
C ILE A 302 15.75 9.63 -24.04
N ASP A 303 16.21 10.49 -23.12
CA ASP A 303 17.61 10.58 -22.72
C ASP A 303 18.09 9.27 -22.08
N GLU A 304 17.28 8.64 -21.22
CA GLU A 304 17.54 7.33 -20.62
C GLU A 304 17.60 6.21 -21.68
N ALA A 305 16.71 6.23 -22.68
CA ALA A 305 16.73 5.27 -23.78
C ALA A 305 17.97 5.43 -24.66
N LEU A 306 18.37 6.67 -24.99
CA LEU A 306 19.58 6.95 -25.76
C LEU A 306 20.84 6.51 -25.01
N SER A 307 20.89 6.76 -23.70
CA SER A 307 21.98 6.30 -22.84
C SER A 307 22.07 4.77 -22.79
N ALA A 308 20.93 4.08 -22.61
CA ALA A 308 20.87 2.63 -22.62
C ALA A 308 21.28 2.03 -23.97
N GLU A 309 20.85 2.63 -25.08
CA GLU A 309 21.22 2.23 -26.45
C GLU A 309 22.72 2.36 -26.69
N ASN A 310 23.32 3.49 -26.28
CA ASN A 310 24.76 3.69 -26.37
C ASN A 310 25.54 2.66 -25.55
N LYS A 311 25.08 2.36 -24.34
CA LYS A 311 25.66 1.33 -23.47
C LYS A 311 25.56 -0.07 -24.09
N ALA A 312 24.41 -0.40 -24.70
CA ALA A 312 24.23 -1.66 -25.41
C ALA A 312 25.18 -1.78 -26.60
N ARG A 313 25.28 -0.74 -27.43
CA ARG A 313 26.20 -0.69 -28.58
C ARG A 313 27.67 -0.86 -28.17
N GLU A 314 28.08 -0.22 -27.07
CA GLU A 314 29.44 -0.39 -26.54
C GLU A 314 29.69 -1.82 -26.04
N ALA A 315 28.75 -2.41 -25.30
CA ALA A 315 28.84 -3.78 -24.81
C ALA A 315 28.93 -4.80 -25.97
N GLU A 316 28.14 -4.61 -27.02
CA GLU A 316 28.16 -5.44 -28.22
C GLU A 316 29.47 -5.30 -28.99
N SER A 317 29.99 -4.07 -29.15
CA SER A 317 31.29 -3.82 -29.77
C SER A 317 32.42 -4.54 -29.01
N LYS A 318 32.41 -4.48 -27.66
CA LYS A 318 33.36 -5.20 -26.80
C LYS A 318 33.25 -6.71 -26.97
N ALA A 319 32.02 -7.25 -26.98
CA ALA A 319 31.78 -8.67 -27.18
C ALA A 319 32.30 -9.15 -28.54
N LYS A 320 32.04 -8.38 -29.61
CA LYS A 320 32.50 -8.68 -30.97
C LYS A 320 34.03 -8.59 -31.10
N ASN A 321 34.66 -7.60 -30.47
CA ASN A 321 36.13 -7.49 -30.43
C ASN A 321 36.77 -8.70 -29.74
N LEU A 322 36.20 -9.13 -28.61
CA LEU A 322 36.63 -10.33 -27.90
C LEU A 322 36.42 -11.58 -28.74
N GLU A 323 35.31 -11.69 -29.46
CA GLU A 323 35.04 -12.82 -30.36
C GLU A 323 36.13 -12.95 -31.43
N THR A 324 36.50 -11.85 -32.08
CA THR A 324 37.58 -11.83 -33.08
C THR A 324 38.94 -12.23 -32.47
N LYS A 325 39.23 -11.82 -31.23
CA LYS A 325 40.47 -12.17 -30.53
C LYS A 325 40.51 -13.62 -30.03
N VAL A 326 39.36 -14.18 -29.65
CA VAL A 326 39.25 -15.54 -29.11
C VAL A 326 39.25 -16.57 -30.24
N GLY A 327 38.63 -16.28 -31.40
CA GLY A 327 38.69 -17.13 -32.59
C GLY A 327 38.40 -18.62 -32.29
N SER A 328 39.26 -19.53 -32.78
CA SER A 328 39.21 -20.98 -32.51
C SER A 328 39.97 -21.42 -31.24
N SER A 329 40.36 -20.49 -30.36
CA SER A 329 41.13 -20.78 -29.14
C SER A 329 40.48 -21.88 -28.29
N THR A 330 41.29 -22.83 -27.81
CA THR A 330 40.90 -23.89 -26.87
C THR A 330 41.00 -23.45 -25.41
N ASN A 331 41.46 -22.22 -25.15
CA ASN A 331 41.62 -21.71 -23.79
C ASN A 331 40.25 -21.48 -23.11
N LYS A 332 40.03 -22.20 -22.01
CA LYS A 332 38.78 -22.21 -21.24
C LYS A 332 38.45 -20.84 -20.63
N GLU A 333 39.44 -20.07 -20.18
CA GLU A 333 39.25 -18.76 -19.56
C GLU A 333 38.81 -17.71 -20.58
N GLN A 334 39.44 -17.72 -21.76
CA GLN A 334 39.10 -16.83 -22.87
C GLN A 334 37.66 -17.07 -23.37
N ARG A 335 37.24 -18.34 -23.46
CA ARG A 335 35.85 -18.69 -23.79
C ARG A 335 34.86 -18.28 -22.72
N ALA A 336 35.21 -18.40 -21.44
CA ALA A 336 34.36 -17.95 -20.33
C ALA A 336 34.19 -16.42 -20.34
N ALA A 337 35.27 -15.67 -20.59
CA ALA A 337 35.23 -14.22 -20.71
C ALA A 337 34.37 -13.75 -21.91
N LEU A 338 34.47 -14.42 -23.06
CA LEU A 338 33.63 -14.14 -24.22
C LEU A 338 32.14 -14.37 -23.91
N ARG A 339 31.77 -15.51 -23.32
CA ARG A 339 30.39 -15.80 -22.92
C ARG A 339 29.85 -14.75 -21.94
N LYS A 340 30.66 -14.32 -20.97
CA LYS A 340 30.28 -13.26 -20.03
C LYS A 340 30.02 -11.93 -20.75
N ALA A 341 30.86 -11.55 -21.71
CA ALA A 341 30.68 -10.34 -22.50
C ALA A 341 29.43 -10.42 -23.41
N GLN A 342 29.18 -11.56 -24.05
CA GLN A 342 27.99 -11.79 -24.87
C GLN A 342 26.70 -11.73 -24.05
N ASN A 343 26.68 -12.38 -22.87
CA ASN A 343 25.53 -12.33 -21.96
C ASN A 343 25.24 -10.90 -21.48
N TYR A 344 26.28 -10.16 -21.10
CA TYR A 344 26.14 -8.76 -20.68
C TYR A 344 25.65 -7.86 -21.82
N ALA A 345 26.12 -8.07 -23.05
CA ALA A 345 25.64 -7.35 -24.22
C ALA A 345 24.16 -7.65 -24.51
N ALA A 346 23.73 -8.91 -24.40
CA ALA A 346 22.33 -9.30 -24.54
C ALA A 346 21.43 -8.67 -23.47
N GLU A 347 21.88 -8.61 -22.21
CA GLU A 347 21.19 -7.93 -21.12
C GLU A 347 21.05 -6.42 -21.39
N CYS A 348 22.14 -5.77 -21.80
CA CYS A 348 22.12 -4.35 -22.14
C CYS A 348 21.15 -4.06 -23.29
N ARG A 349 21.14 -4.91 -24.33
CA ARG A 349 20.21 -4.79 -25.46
C ARG A 349 18.75 -4.94 -25.02
N GLY A 350 18.45 -5.92 -24.17
CA GLY A 350 17.11 -6.10 -23.59
C GLY A 350 16.66 -4.86 -22.81
N ASN A 351 17.54 -4.30 -21.97
CA ASN A 351 17.26 -3.07 -21.22
C ASN A 351 17.05 -1.86 -22.14
N ALA A 352 17.89 -1.69 -23.17
CA ALA A 352 17.74 -0.61 -24.16
C ALA A 352 16.40 -0.70 -24.90
N GLN A 353 15.98 -1.91 -25.28
CA GLN A 353 14.68 -2.14 -25.92
C GLN A 353 13.50 -1.77 -24.99
N ILE A 354 13.55 -2.16 -23.71
CA ILE A 354 12.52 -1.78 -22.73
C ILE A 354 12.45 -0.26 -22.56
N LYS A 355 13.60 0.41 -22.40
CA LYS A 355 13.68 1.86 -22.25
C LYS A 355 13.19 2.61 -23.48
N ARG A 356 13.50 2.11 -24.68
CA ARG A 356 12.98 2.64 -25.94
C ARG A 356 11.45 2.54 -26.02
N GLN A 357 10.88 1.38 -25.71
CA GLN A 357 9.43 1.20 -25.69
C GLN A 357 8.76 2.15 -24.68
N MET A 358 9.36 2.34 -23.51
CA MET A 358 8.87 3.28 -22.49
C MET A 358 8.91 4.73 -23.00
N ALA A 359 10.01 5.14 -23.65
CA ALA A 359 10.13 6.46 -24.26
C ALA A 359 9.06 6.68 -25.35
N GLU A 360 8.87 5.71 -26.25
CA GLU A 360 7.86 5.76 -27.31
C GLU A 360 6.43 5.88 -26.73
N ARG A 361 6.10 5.14 -25.66
CA ARG A 361 4.82 5.26 -24.95
C ARG A 361 4.61 6.67 -24.38
N LYS A 362 5.60 7.21 -23.67
CA LYS A 362 5.53 8.57 -23.09
C LYS A 362 5.43 9.65 -24.17
N THR A 363 6.16 9.52 -25.27
CA THR A 363 6.04 10.43 -26.42
C THR A 363 4.66 10.34 -27.06
N LYS A 364 4.08 9.15 -27.18
CA LYS A 364 2.71 8.98 -27.69
C LYS A 364 1.68 9.62 -26.76
N SER A 365 1.82 9.46 -25.45
CA SER A 365 0.89 10.06 -24.47
C SER A 365 0.94 11.58 -24.46
N LEU A 366 2.02 12.24 -24.90
CA LEU A 366 2.06 13.70 -25.08
C LEU A 366 1.00 14.23 -26.04
N LYS A 367 0.56 13.42 -27.01
CA LYS A 367 -0.50 13.80 -27.97
C LYS A 367 -1.88 13.89 -27.31
N GLU A 368 -2.07 13.26 -26.16
CA GLU A 368 -3.34 13.30 -25.43
C GLU A 368 -3.52 14.65 -24.73
N PRO A 369 -4.76 15.21 -24.70
CA PRO A 369 -5.05 16.45 -23.97
C PRO A 369 -4.63 16.37 -22.51
N LYS A 370 -3.83 17.34 -22.05
CA LYS A 370 -3.38 17.46 -20.65
C LYS A 370 -4.37 18.29 -19.84
N THR A 371 -5.58 17.75 -19.74
CA THR A 371 -6.72 18.41 -19.11
C THR A 371 -7.14 17.71 -17.83
N LEU A 372 -7.61 18.48 -16.85
CA LEU A 372 -8.35 17.98 -15.69
C LEU A 372 -9.85 18.08 -15.99
N ASN A 373 -10.60 17.03 -15.66
CA ASN A 373 -12.05 17.04 -15.79
C ASN A 373 -12.67 17.53 -14.48
N LEU A 374 -13.32 18.70 -14.53
CA LEU A 374 -14.08 19.25 -13.42
C LEU A 374 -15.55 18.88 -13.63
N ILE A 375 -16.15 18.18 -12.68
CA ILE A 375 -17.53 17.72 -12.77
C ILE A 375 -18.34 18.44 -11.71
N PHE A 376 -19.33 19.22 -12.13
CA PHE A 376 -20.21 19.96 -11.24
C PHE A 376 -21.66 19.55 -11.46
N GLY A 377 -22.41 19.44 -10.38
CA GLY A 377 -23.84 19.21 -10.40
C GLY A 377 -24.45 19.57 -9.05
N LEU A 378 -25.78 19.55 -8.97
CA LEU A 378 -26.50 19.93 -7.76
C LEU A 378 -26.79 18.69 -6.91
N ASN A 379 -26.43 18.74 -5.64
CA ASN A 379 -26.84 17.74 -4.66
C ASN A 379 -28.26 18.04 -4.18
N LEU A 380 -29.26 17.43 -4.81
CA LEU A 380 -30.67 17.66 -4.46
C LEU A 380 -31.10 16.88 -3.21
N GLU A 381 -30.44 15.77 -2.89
CA GLU A 381 -30.76 14.96 -1.71
C GLU A 381 -30.38 15.70 -0.42
N ASN A 382 -29.23 16.37 -0.42
CA ASN A 382 -28.80 17.18 0.71
C ASN A 382 -27.97 18.39 0.25
N ARG A 383 -28.58 19.57 0.31
CA ARG A 383 -27.99 20.80 -0.24
C ARG A 383 -26.86 21.38 0.60
N SER A 384 -26.85 21.14 1.92
CA SER A 384 -25.75 21.57 2.78
C SER A 384 -24.51 20.68 2.63
N HIS A 385 -24.66 19.49 2.04
CA HIS A 385 -23.56 18.59 1.73
C HIS A 385 -23.00 18.93 0.34
N ASP A 386 -22.47 20.15 0.21
CA ASP A 386 -21.90 20.70 -1.02
C ASP A 386 -20.41 21.07 -0.86
N GLY A 387 -19.78 21.44 -1.97
CA GLY A 387 -18.34 21.68 -2.04
C GLY A 387 -17.64 20.69 -2.98
N VAL A 388 -16.33 20.86 -3.11
CA VAL A 388 -15.50 20.12 -4.06
C VAL A 388 -14.90 18.88 -3.40
N PHE A 389 -15.00 17.77 -4.14
CA PHE A 389 -14.31 16.52 -3.83
C PHE A 389 -13.11 16.38 -4.76
N VAL A 390 -11.91 16.34 -4.19
CA VAL A 390 -10.66 16.25 -4.95
C VAL A 390 -10.12 14.84 -4.84
N TYR A 391 -9.98 14.17 -5.99
CA TYR A 391 -9.37 12.85 -6.09
C TYR A 391 -7.98 12.95 -6.72
N ASN A 392 -7.02 12.20 -6.19
CA ASN A 392 -5.69 12.01 -6.76
C ASN A 392 -5.48 10.53 -7.06
N CYS A 393 -5.11 10.17 -8.30
CA CYS A 393 -5.04 8.77 -8.74
C CYS A 393 -6.27 7.93 -8.33
N SER A 394 -7.48 8.48 -8.51
CA SER A 394 -8.76 7.88 -8.10
C SER A 394 -9.03 7.78 -6.59
N ARG A 395 -8.11 8.19 -5.72
CA ARG A 395 -8.27 8.21 -4.26
C ARG A 395 -8.74 9.58 -3.79
N LEU A 396 -9.80 9.63 -2.99
CA LEU A 396 -10.31 10.87 -2.39
C LEU A 396 -9.24 11.49 -1.48
N ILE A 397 -8.90 12.77 -1.65
CA ILE A 397 -7.91 13.47 -0.80
C ILE A 397 -8.59 14.55 0.03
N LYS A 398 -9.50 15.30 -0.58
CA LYS A 398 -10.27 16.35 0.07
C LYS A 398 -11.75 16.20 -0.24
N MET A 399 -12.60 16.51 0.72
CA MET A 399 -14.06 16.46 0.61
C MET A 399 -14.67 17.71 1.22
N TYR A 400 -15.79 18.16 0.65
CA TYR A 400 -16.53 19.35 1.10
C TYR A 400 -15.71 20.65 1.09
N GLU A 401 -14.74 20.79 0.18
CA GLU A 401 -13.95 22.02 0.07
C GLU A 401 -14.78 23.10 -0.62
N LYS A 402 -15.15 24.14 0.12
CA LYS A 402 -15.86 25.29 -0.45
C LYS A 402 -14.92 26.11 -1.34
N VAL A 403 -15.37 26.46 -2.55
CA VAL A 403 -14.58 27.23 -3.52
C VAL A 403 -15.41 28.30 -4.21
N GLY A 404 -14.73 29.35 -4.67
CA GLY A 404 -15.37 30.43 -5.44
C GLY A 404 -16.53 31.07 -4.67
N PRO A 405 -17.72 31.24 -5.27
CA PRO A 405 -18.87 31.87 -4.63
C PRO A 405 -19.33 31.21 -3.32
N GLN A 406 -19.02 29.93 -3.09
CA GLN A 406 -19.37 29.23 -1.84
C GLN A 406 -18.68 29.84 -0.60
N ASN A 407 -17.54 30.52 -0.79
CA ASN A 407 -16.80 31.17 0.30
C ASN A 407 -17.33 32.58 0.63
N GLU A 408 -18.14 33.16 -0.25
CA GLU A 408 -18.58 34.56 -0.14
C GLU A 408 -19.91 34.71 0.63
N GLY A 409 -20.43 33.62 1.24
CA GLY A 409 -21.70 33.63 1.97
C GLY A 409 -22.93 33.86 1.08
N GLY A 410 -22.82 33.54 -0.22
CA GLY A 410 -23.81 33.89 -1.23
C GLY A 410 -24.91 32.85 -1.46
N VAL A 411 -26.04 33.10 -0.78
CA VAL A 411 -27.43 32.58 -0.92
C VAL A 411 -27.74 31.19 -0.35
#